data_AF-A0A3C0VDM5-F1
#
_entry.id   AF-A0A3C0VDM5-F1
#
_cell.length_a   1.000
_cell.length_b   1.000
_cell.length_c   1.000
_cell.angle_alpha   90.00
_cell.angle_beta   90.00
_cell.angle_gamma   90.00
#
_symmetry.space_group_name_H-M   'P 1'
#
loop_
_entity.id
_entity.type
_entity.pdbx_description
1 polymer ?
#
loop_
_entity_poly.entity_id
_entity_poly.type
_entity_poly.pdbx_seq_one_letter_code
_entity_poly.pdbx_strand_id
1 'polypeptide(L)'
;MIALVAPSQLVVEWRRGDSPQIAELFRRRPTGADLRNLESSLENACRIGQLVRPWMQWARFVIFEDAGDNAVLGRGGWFFYRPAVEYLVEPWSPEGEQAQGNVFDAIVSFRDDLAKRGIRLLVMPAPNKASVYSEMLARRAGGEGGPVNTATRDVLARLRRAGIEILDLFEVYERAKRTAGSPAYYLAQDSHWSPEGMELAAEAAAKRLLELGWVEKGSTKYQTRPAPVQRYGDVLRMIRAPQVERLFEPQRM
;
A
#
# COMPACT_ATOMS: atom_id res chain seq x y z
N MET A 1 17.68 -0.50 21.39
CA MET A 1 18.48 -0.69 20.14
C MET A 1 19.67 0.26 20.07
N ILE A 2 19.52 1.55 20.37
CA ILE A 2 20.61 2.55 20.36
C ILE A 2 21.82 2.13 21.23
N ALA A 3 21.58 1.52 22.40
CA ALA A 3 22.64 1.15 23.34
C ALA A 3 23.64 0.08 22.85
N LEU A 4 23.26 -0.75 21.87
CA LEU A 4 24.12 -1.82 21.33
C LEU A 4 24.71 -1.46 19.96
N VAL A 5 24.01 -0.61 19.21
CA VAL A 5 24.37 -0.17 17.86
C VAL A 5 25.53 0.83 17.88
N ALA A 6 25.50 1.80 18.80
CA ALA A 6 26.52 2.84 18.88
C ALA A 6 27.92 2.31 19.25
N PRO A 7 28.11 1.44 20.26
CA PRO A 7 29.44 0.95 20.64
C PRO A 7 30.06 0.04 19.57
N SER A 8 29.26 -0.82 18.95
CA SER A 8 29.77 -1.74 17.92
C SER A 8 30.19 -1.01 16.65
N GLN A 9 29.47 0.05 16.27
CA GLN A 9 29.78 0.85 15.10
C GLN A 9 31.05 1.67 15.31
N LEU A 10 31.22 2.27 16.50
CA LEU A 10 32.47 2.93 16.93
C LEU A 10 33.67 1.99 16.85
N VAL A 11 33.54 0.73 17.30
CA VAL A 11 34.62 -0.26 17.22
C VAL A 11 34.95 -0.64 15.76
N VAL A 12 33.95 -0.71 14.89
CA VAL A 12 34.15 -1.04 13.46
C VAL A 12 34.79 0.12 12.70
N GLU A 13 34.34 1.36 12.92
CA GLU A 13 34.90 2.58 12.31
C GLU A 13 36.35 2.79 12.77
N TRP A 14 36.62 2.57 14.06
CA TRP A 14 37.96 2.70 14.62
C TRP A 14 38.93 1.63 14.08
N ARG A 15 38.44 0.40 13.82
CA ARG A 15 39.24 -0.66 13.16
C ARG A 15 39.50 -0.41 11.68
N ARG A 16 38.73 0.47 11.02
CA ARG A 16 38.90 0.83 9.60
C ARG A 16 39.69 2.10 9.38
N GLY A 17 40.01 2.84 10.44
CA GLY A 17 40.71 4.13 10.36
C GLY A 17 39.82 5.30 9.94
N ASP A 18 38.49 5.10 9.93
CA ASP A 18 37.53 6.13 9.57
C ASP A 18 37.25 7.05 10.77
N SER A 19 37.00 8.34 10.50
CA SER A 19 36.56 9.28 11.54
C SER A 19 35.13 8.93 11.98
N PRO A 20 34.86 8.80 13.29
CA PRO A 20 33.54 8.37 13.75
C PRO A 20 32.47 9.39 13.37
N GLN A 21 31.40 8.97 12.67
CA GLN A 21 30.35 9.86 12.17
C GLN A 21 29.67 10.67 13.30
N ILE A 22 29.65 10.12 14.50
CA ILE A 22 29.17 10.78 15.72
C ILE A 22 29.97 12.04 16.05
N ALA A 23 31.28 12.08 15.77
CA ALA A 23 32.13 13.24 16.02
C ALA A 23 31.85 14.40 15.05
N GLU A 24 31.30 14.11 13.86
CA GLU A 24 30.92 15.12 12.87
C GLU A 24 29.69 15.93 13.31
N LEU A 25 28.80 15.30 14.07
CA LEU A 25 27.59 15.94 14.62
C LEU A 25 27.91 17.04 15.64
N PHE A 26 29.04 16.93 16.34
CA PHE A 26 29.49 17.94 17.31
C PHE A 26 30.25 19.12 16.68
N ARG A 27 30.52 19.09 15.36
CA ARG A 27 31.19 20.18 14.65
C ARG A 27 30.23 21.29 14.19
N ARG A 28 28.92 21.04 14.20
CA ARG A 28 27.87 22.01 13.82
C ARG A 28 26.68 21.88 14.77
N ARG A 29 25.82 22.90 14.88
CA ARG A 29 24.57 22.79 15.66
C ARG A 29 23.62 21.82 14.93
N PRO A 30 23.23 20.68 15.53
CA PRO A 30 22.43 19.68 14.83
C PRO A 30 20.98 20.11 14.65
N THR A 31 20.42 19.88 13.46
CA THR A 31 18.99 20.01 13.18
C THR A 31 18.26 18.67 13.39
N GLY A 32 16.93 18.69 13.49
CA GLY A 32 16.13 17.45 13.59
C GLY A 32 16.26 16.53 12.36
N ALA A 33 16.61 17.08 11.20
CA ALA A 33 16.94 16.29 10.01
C ALA A 33 18.31 15.61 10.14
N ASP A 34 19.30 16.27 10.72
CA ASP A 34 20.64 15.71 10.95
C ASP A 34 20.61 14.55 11.94
N LEU A 35 19.77 14.64 12.98
CA LEU A 35 19.57 13.55 13.96
C LEU A 35 18.92 12.32 13.32
N ARG A 36 17.90 12.49 12.47
CA ARG A 36 17.27 11.38 11.74
C ARG A 36 18.22 10.74 10.73
N ASN A 37 19.05 11.55 10.07
CA ASN A 37 20.07 11.05 9.15
C ASN A 37 21.17 10.27 9.87
N LEU A 38 21.62 10.74 11.04
CA LEU A 38 22.56 10.01 11.90
C LEU A 38 21.94 8.70 12.39
N GLU A 39 20.70 8.73 12.88
CA GLU A 39 19.98 7.53 13.34
C GLU A 39 19.85 6.51 12.20
N SER A 40 19.42 6.96 11.02
CA SER A 40 19.34 6.12 9.82
C SER A 40 20.71 5.58 9.40
N SER A 41 21.78 6.38 9.50
CA SER A 41 23.14 5.94 9.18
C SER A 41 23.63 4.88 10.17
N LEU A 42 23.43 5.09 11.46
CA LEU A 42 23.82 4.14 12.51
C LEU A 42 23.04 2.84 12.41
N GLU A 43 21.74 2.91 12.11
CA GLU A 43 20.90 1.74 11.88
C GLU A 43 21.33 0.96 10.63
N ASN A 44 21.69 1.65 9.55
CA ASN A 44 22.05 1.02 8.29
C ASN A 44 23.52 0.56 8.23
N ALA A 45 24.44 1.15 9.00
CA ALA A 45 25.86 0.81 8.97
C ALA A 45 26.24 -0.30 9.97
N CYS A 46 25.43 -0.51 11.02
CA CYS A 46 25.72 -1.50 12.05
C CYS A 46 25.40 -2.94 11.61
N ARG A 47 26.44 -3.66 11.20
CA ARG A 47 26.34 -5.08 10.79
C ARG A 47 25.75 -6.00 11.85
N ILE A 48 25.99 -5.74 13.14
CA ILE A 48 25.42 -6.52 14.25
C ILE A 48 23.92 -6.24 14.36
N GLY A 49 23.51 -4.97 14.22
CA GLY A 49 22.10 -4.60 14.15
C GLY A 49 21.39 -5.31 13.00
N GLN A 50 22.01 -5.38 11.81
CA GLN A 50 21.47 -6.11 10.66
C GLN A 50 21.37 -7.63 10.88
N LEU A 51 22.28 -8.23 11.64
CA LEU A 51 22.25 -9.66 11.97
C LEU A 51 21.17 -10.01 12.99
N VAL A 52 20.96 -9.15 14.00
CA VAL A 52 20.01 -9.39 15.10
C VAL A 52 18.58 -8.97 14.74
N ARG A 53 18.42 -7.94 13.91
CA ARG A 53 17.11 -7.35 13.54
C ARG A 53 16.11 -8.39 13.00
N PRO A 54 16.46 -9.29 12.06
CA PRO A 54 15.51 -10.30 11.58
C PRO A 54 15.02 -11.27 12.67
N TRP A 55 15.90 -11.67 13.60
CA TRP A 55 15.53 -12.54 14.71
C TRP A 55 14.65 -11.83 15.74
N MET A 56 14.92 -10.56 16.00
CA MET A 56 14.07 -9.74 16.88
C MET A 56 12.70 -9.47 16.25
N GLN A 57 12.65 -9.19 14.94
CA GLN A 57 11.40 -9.06 14.20
C GLN A 57 10.61 -10.37 14.17
N TRP A 58 11.29 -11.51 14.01
CA TRP A 58 10.68 -12.82 14.12
C TRP A 58 10.09 -13.08 15.52
N ALA A 59 10.85 -12.79 16.58
CA ALA A 59 10.35 -12.94 17.94
C ALA A 59 9.15 -12.03 18.21
N ARG A 60 9.19 -10.77 17.75
CA ARG A 60 8.05 -9.83 17.82
C ARG A 60 6.83 -10.37 17.08
N PHE A 61 7.01 -10.89 15.88
CA PHE A 61 5.92 -11.45 15.08
C PHE A 61 5.30 -12.69 15.74
N VAL A 62 6.13 -13.64 16.20
CA VAL A 62 5.64 -14.89 16.79
C VAL A 62 4.97 -14.65 18.16
N ILE A 63 5.49 -13.71 18.95
CA ILE A 63 4.99 -13.45 20.31
C ILE A 63 3.81 -12.47 20.30
N PHE A 64 3.82 -11.45 19.45
CA PHE A 64 2.87 -10.33 19.47
C PHE A 64 2.06 -10.14 18.18
N GLU A 65 2.26 -10.99 17.16
CA GLU A 65 1.67 -10.80 15.81
C GLU A 65 2.01 -9.44 15.18
N ASP A 66 3.10 -8.83 15.66
CA ASP A 66 3.56 -7.52 15.23
C ASP A 66 4.42 -7.64 13.97
N ALA A 67 3.84 -7.26 12.83
CA ALA A 67 4.48 -7.26 11.52
C ALA A 67 5.28 -5.97 11.23
N GLY A 68 5.53 -5.15 12.25
CA GLY A 68 6.35 -3.93 12.15
C GLY A 68 5.62 -2.76 11.49
N ASP A 69 6.41 -1.80 11.01
CA ASP A 69 5.89 -0.47 10.65
C ASP A 69 5.15 -0.42 9.31
N ASN A 70 5.22 -1.48 8.50
CA ASN A 70 4.65 -1.48 7.14
C ASN A 70 3.53 -2.50 6.94
N ALA A 71 3.35 -3.43 7.87
CA ALA A 71 2.41 -4.52 7.74
C ALA A 71 1.54 -4.66 9.00
N VAL A 72 0.31 -5.06 8.80
CA VAL A 72 -0.64 -5.45 9.85
C VAL A 72 -1.09 -6.88 9.55
N LEU A 73 -0.92 -7.78 10.51
CA LEU A 73 -1.41 -9.15 10.39
C LEU A 73 -2.93 -9.16 10.60
N GLY A 74 -3.65 -9.73 9.64
CA GLY A 74 -5.07 -10.02 9.72
C GLY A 74 -5.35 -11.51 9.91
N ARG A 75 -6.61 -11.89 9.72
CA ARG A 75 -7.11 -13.25 9.87
C ARG A 75 -6.73 -14.12 8.68
N GLY A 76 -6.53 -15.42 8.92
CA GLY A 76 -6.39 -16.42 7.85
C GLY A 76 -5.17 -16.20 6.94
N GLY A 77 -4.07 -15.65 7.47
CA GLY A 77 -2.85 -15.39 6.70
C GLY A 77 -2.91 -14.16 5.80
N TRP A 78 -3.88 -13.26 6.03
CA TRP A 78 -3.95 -11.98 5.34
C TRP A 78 -3.01 -10.96 5.97
N PHE A 79 -2.28 -10.22 5.15
CA PHE A 79 -1.39 -9.14 5.55
C PHE A 79 -1.86 -7.83 4.93
N PHE A 80 -2.02 -6.77 5.70
CA PHE A 80 -2.44 -5.47 5.21
C PHE A 80 -1.29 -4.49 5.24
N TYR A 81 -1.20 -3.65 4.21
CA TYR A 81 -0.24 -2.54 4.22
C TYR A 81 -0.68 -1.51 5.26
N ARG A 82 0.18 -1.25 6.27
CA ARG A 82 -0.18 -0.44 7.44
C ARG A 82 -0.70 0.95 7.06
N PRO A 83 -0.03 1.73 6.18
CA PRO A 83 -0.54 3.05 5.78
C PRO A 83 -1.92 3.03 5.11
N ALA A 84 -2.28 1.93 4.43
CA ALA A 84 -3.61 1.77 3.86
C ALA A 84 -4.69 1.52 4.92
N VAL A 85 -4.32 0.90 6.06
CA VAL A 85 -5.20 0.74 7.22
C VAL A 85 -5.31 2.05 7.98
N GLU A 86 -4.19 2.73 8.23
CA GLU A 86 -4.15 4.05 8.88
C GLU A 86 -5.01 5.06 8.12
N TYR A 87 -4.92 5.10 6.79
CA TYR A 87 -5.79 5.90 5.95
C TYR A 87 -7.31 5.67 6.21
N LEU A 88 -7.73 4.49 6.67
CA LEU A 88 -9.15 4.22 6.97
C LEU A 88 -9.59 4.65 8.37
N VAL A 89 -8.66 4.72 9.31
CA VAL A 89 -8.98 4.92 10.74
C VAL A 89 -8.51 6.26 11.27
N GLU A 90 -7.48 6.85 10.65
CA GLU A 90 -6.94 8.13 11.05
C GLU A 90 -7.78 9.28 10.50
N PRO A 91 -8.01 10.34 11.29
CA PRO A 91 -8.68 11.53 10.81
C PRO A 91 -7.91 12.14 9.63
N TRP A 92 -8.63 12.44 8.55
CA TRP A 92 -8.06 13.22 7.46
C TRP A 92 -7.64 14.61 7.97
N SER A 93 -6.35 14.94 7.89
CA SER A 93 -5.86 16.27 8.26
C SER A 93 -5.86 17.21 7.03
N PRO A 94 -6.55 18.37 7.09
CA PRO A 94 -6.51 19.40 6.05
C PRO A 94 -5.10 19.93 5.75
N GLU A 95 -4.18 19.84 6.72
CA GLU A 95 -2.80 20.31 6.57
C GLU A 95 -2.01 19.47 5.54
N GLY A 96 -2.32 18.17 5.43
CA GLY A 96 -1.74 17.29 4.42
C GLY A 96 -2.20 17.62 2.99
N GLU A 97 -3.45 18.08 2.84
CA GLU A 97 -4.03 18.50 1.56
C GLU A 97 -3.40 19.82 1.05
N GLN A 98 -3.04 20.73 1.97
CA GLN A 98 -2.28 21.94 1.63
C GLN A 98 -0.84 21.63 1.23
N ALA A 99 -0.20 20.62 1.84
CA ALA A 99 1.17 20.22 1.52
C ALA A 99 1.29 19.40 0.21
N GLN A 100 0.28 18.61 -0.14
CA GLN A 100 0.28 17.76 -1.34
C GLN A 100 -0.46 18.37 -2.55
N GLY A 101 -1.14 19.50 -2.35
CA GLY A 101 -2.01 20.12 -3.35
C GLY A 101 -3.41 19.51 -3.37
N ASN A 102 -4.41 20.31 -3.75
CA ASN A 102 -5.80 19.88 -3.80
C ASN A 102 -6.01 18.88 -4.95
N VAL A 103 -6.19 17.60 -4.60
CA VAL A 103 -6.40 16.48 -5.55
C VAL A 103 -7.58 16.73 -6.49
N PHE A 104 -8.65 17.36 -5.99
CA PHE A 104 -9.80 17.70 -6.82
C PHE A 104 -9.40 18.69 -7.93
N ASP A 105 -8.67 19.75 -7.59
CA ASP A 105 -8.26 20.77 -8.57
C ASP A 105 -7.31 20.17 -9.62
N ALA A 106 -6.40 19.29 -9.20
CA ALA A 106 -5.48 18.60 -10.11
C ALA A 106 -6.22 17.72 -11.13
N ILE A 107 -7.22 16.94 -10.68
CA ILE A 107 -8.01 16.07 -11.58
C ILE A 107 -8.88 16.93 -12.52
N VAL A 108 -9.48 18.01 -12.03
CA VAL A 108 -10.29 18.92 -12.86
C VAL A 108 -9.43 19.59 -13.93
N SER A 109 -8.26 20.13 -13.54
CA SER A 109 -7.31 20.73 -14.49
C SER A 109 -6.89 19.71 -15.55
N PHE A 110 -6.59 18.48 -15.14
CA PHE A 110 -6.20 17.42 -16.08
C PHE A 110 -7.34 17.06 -17.03
N ARG A 111 -8.58 16.98 -16.54
CA ARG A 111 -9.78 16.77 -17.36
C ARG A 111 -9.92 17.88 -18.40
N ASP A 112 -9.78 19.13 -17.99
CA ASP A 112 -9.93 20.28 -18.88
C ASP A 112 -8.86 20.28 -19.99
N ASP A 113 -7.62 19.93 -19.66
CA ASP A 113 -6.53 19.83 -20.62
C ASP A 113 -6.71 18.67 -21.61
N LEU A 114 -7.26 17.53 -21.17
CA LEU A 114 -7.65 16.43 -22.06
C LEU A 114 -8.82 16.83 -22.97
N ALA A 115 -9.82 17.53 -22.44
CA ALA A 115 -10.99 17.97 -23.19
C ALA A 115 -10.63 18.93 -24.34
N LYS A 116 -9.65 19.84 -24.13
CA LYS A 116 -9.10 20.70 -25.21
C LYS A 116 -8.54 19.91 -26.40
N ARG A 117 -8.19 18.64 -26.20
CA ARG A 117 -7.67 17.72 -27.22
C ARG A 117 -8.71 16.71 -27.71
N GLY A 118 -9.97 16.85 -27.30
CA GLY A 118 -11.04 15.90 -27.62
C GLY A 118 -10.91 14.55 -26.90
N ILE A 119 -10.13 14.47 -25.82
CA ILE A 119 -9.92 13.24 -25.05
C ILE A 119 -10.87 13.23 -23.84
N ARG A 120 -11.57 12.12 -23.62
CA ARG A 120 -12.46 11.92 -22.47
C ARG A 120 -11.70 11.27 -21.31
N LEU A 121 -12.01 11.68 -20.07
CA LEU A 121 -11.39 11.16 -18.85
C LEU A 121 -12.39 10.31 -18.06
N LEU A 122 -12.06 9.03 -17.85
CA LEU A 122 -12.70 8.17 -16.87
C LEU A 122 -11.77 8.05 -15.66
N VAL A 123 -12.24 8.46 -14.49
CA VAL A 123 -11.50 8.29 -13.24
C VAL A 123 -11.98 7.03 -12.54
N MET A 124 -11.05 6.15 -12.20
CA MET A 124 -11.33 4.84 -11.61
C MET A 124 -10.47 4.66 -10.35
N PRO A 125 -10.94 5.11 -9.17
CA PRO A 125 -10.17 4.97 -7.94
C PRO A 125 -10.02 3.50 -7.58
N ALA A 126 -8.77 3.02 -7.51
CA ALA A 126 -8.47 1.68 -7.03
C ALA A 126 -8.68 1.62 -5.51
N PRO A 127 -9.62 0.80 -5.00
CA PRO A 127 -9.75 0.63 -3.57
C PRO A 127 -8.49 -0.03 -3.01
N ASN A 128 -8.23 0.16 -1.73
CA ASN A 128 -7.18 -0.58 -1.06
C ASN A 128 -7.76 -1.90 -0.49
N LYS A 129 -6.87 -2.85 -0.18
CA LYS A 129 -7.28 -4.17 0.32
C LYS A 129 -8.07 -4.10 1.63
N ALA A 130 -7.75 -3.15 2.51
CA ALA A 130 -8.42 -2.98 3.79
C ALA A 130 -9.86 -2.44 3.65
N SER A 131 -10.13 -1.65 2.60
CA SER A 131 -11.48 -1.20 2.25
C SER A 131 -12.33 -2.33 1.70
N VAL A 132 -11.74 -3.26 0.96
CA VAL A 132 -12.50 -4.36 0.33
C VAL A 132 -12.67 -5.53 1.30
N TYR A 133 -11.60 -5.93 2.01
CA TYR A 133 -11.53 -7.09 2.89
C TYR A 133 -11.35 -6.71 4.37
N SER A 134 -12.14 -5.75 4.86
CA SER A 134 -12.09 -5.31 6.25
C SER A 134 -12.40 -6.42 7.25
N GLU A 135 -13.23 -7.39 6.88
CA GLU A 135 -13.52 -8.56 7.71
C GLU A 135 -12.30 -9.47 7.92
N MET A 136 -11.35 -9.46 6.98
CA MET A 136 -10.07 -10.16 7.12
C MET A 136 -9.09 -9.37 7.97
N LEU A 137 -9.25 -8.04 8.07
CA LEU A 137 -8.48 -7.22 9.02
C LEU A 137 -8.95 -7.47 10.47
N ALA A 138 -10.26 -7.39 10.71
CA ALA A 138 -10.84 -7.67 12.01
C ALA A 138 -12.28 -8.20 11.88
N ARG A 139 -12.65 -9.20 12.70
CA ARG A 139 -13.99 -9.82 12.66
C ARG A 139 -15.14 -8.80 12.78
N ARG A 140 -14.95 -7.77 13.62
CA ARG A 140 -15.95 -6.72 13.86
C ARG A 140 -15.97 -5.64 12.77
N ALA A 141 -14.97 -5.61 11.89
CA ALA A 141 -14.90 -4.69 10.76
C ALA A 141 -15.63 -5.24 9.51
N GLY A 142 -16.19 -6.45 9.59
CA GLY A 142 -17.13 -6.96 8.58
C GLY A 142 -18.53 -6.36 8.81
N GLY A 143 -18.91 -5.40 7.98
CA GLY A 143 -20.25 -4.82 7.89
C GLY A 143 -20.71 -4.72 6.43
N GLU A 144 -21.95 -4.29 6.19
CA GLU A 144 -22.41 -3.98 4.84
C GLU A 144 -21.67 -2.75 4.29
N GLY A 145 -21.01 -2.88 3.15
CA GLY A 145 -20.14 -1.84 2.62
C GLY A 145 -18.82 -1.76 3.39
N GLY A 146 -17.73 -2.21 2.76
CA GLY A 146 -16.40 -2.05 3.36
C GLY A 146 -16.04 -0.57 3.58
N PRO A 147 -15.18 -0.25 4.58
CA PRO A 147 -14.90 1.12 4.96
C PRO A 147 -14.20 1.88 3.84
N VAL A 148 -14.74 3.04 3.50
CA VAL A 148 -14.10 4.02 2.61
C VAL A 148 -13.94 5.31 3.39
N ASN A 149 -12.74 5.90 3.33
CA ASN A 149 -12.48 7.17 3.99
C ASN A 149 -13.47 8.24 3.48
N THR A 150 -14.08 8.98 4.41
CA THR A 150 -15.09 10.01 4.11
C THR A 150 -14.54 11.10 3.19
N ALA A 151 -13.29 11.53 3.38
CA ALA A 151 -12.65 12.51 2.51
C ALA A 151 -12.56 12.01 1.06
N THR A 152 -12.31 10.71 0.85
CA THR A 152 -12.33 10.13 -0.49
C THR A 152 -13.74 10.12 -1.09
N ARG A 153 -14.76 9.74 -0.31
CA ARG A 153 -16.15 9.84 -0.78
C ARG A 153 -16.54 11.27 -1.15
N ASP A 154 -16.10 12.26 -0.38
CA ASP A 154 -16.34 13.68 -0.64
C ASP A 154 -15.65 14.16 -1.93
N VAL A 155 -14.39 13.78 -2.14
CA VAL A 155 -13.67 14.08 -3.40
C VAL A 155 -14.39 13.45 -4.59
N LEU A 156 -14.78 12.18 -4.53
CA LEU A 156 -15.51 11.52 -5.62
C LEU A 156 -16.86 12.20 -5.90
N ALA A 157 -17.60 12.60 -4.87
CA ALA A 157 -18.85 13.33 -5.02
C ALA A 157 -18.65 14.73 -5.65
N ARG A 158 -17.56 15.43 -5.29
CA ARG A 158 -17.19 16.71 -5.92
C ARG A 158 -16.84 16.49 -7.40
N LEU A 159 -16.03 15.48 -7.73
CA LEU A 159 -15.66 15.16 -9.12
C LEU A 159 -16.88 14.85 -9.99
N ARG A 160 -17.82 14.04 -9.49
CA ARG A 160 -19.09 13.77 -10.19
C ARG A 160 -19.90 15.05 -10.44
N ARG A 161 -20.00 15.94 -9.46
CA ARG A 161 -20.67 17.25 -9.62
C ARG A 161 -19.97 18.16 -10.64
N ALA A 162 -18.67 18.02 -10.82
CA ALA A 162 -17.89 18.72 -11.85
C ALA A 162 -18.03 18.10 -13.26
N GLY A 163 -18.89 17.09 -13.43
CA GLY A 163 -19.13 16.40 -14.68
C GLY A 163 -17.99 15.45 -15.09
N ILE A 164 -17.21 14.96 -14.12
CA ILE A 164 -16.16 13.96 -14.37
C ILE A 164 -16.77 12.58 -14.17
N GLU A 165 -16.59 11.70 -15.16
CA GLU A 165 -17.06 10.33 -15.06
C GLU A 165 -16.19 9.52 -14.09
N ILE A 166 -16.87 8.82 -13.18
CA ILE A 166 -16.24 8.01 -12.13
C ILE A 166 -16.74 6.58 -12.25
N LEU A 167 -15.81 5.63 -12.37
CA LEU A 167 -16.07 4.21 -12.12
C LEU A 167 -15.69 3.87 -10.68
N ASP A 168 -16.70 3.69 -9.83
CA ASP A 168 -16.52 3.44 -8.40
C ASP A 168 -16.18 1.96 -8.15
N LEU A 169 -14.89 1.63 -8.16
CA LEU A 169 -14.46 0.25 -7.94
C LEU A 169 -14.74 -0.23 -6.51
N PHE A 170 -14.90 0.66 -5.51
CA PHE A 170 -15.29 0.22 -4.16
C PHE A 170 -16.63 -0.52 -4.22
N GLU A 171 -17.62 0.02 -4.93
CA GLU A 171 -18.92 -0.62 -5.12
C GLU A 171 -18.84 -1.89 -5.97
N VAL A 172 -17.98 -1.90 -7.00
CA VAL A 172 -17.78 -3.07 -7.87
C VAL A 172 -17.28 -4.27 -7.07
N TYR A 173 -16.20 -4.11 -6.30
CA TYR A 173 -15.65 -5.20 -5.49
C TYR A 173 -16.58 -5.62 -4.36
N GLU A 174 -17.25 -4.66 -3.72
CA GLU A 174 -18.19 -4.93 -2.63
C GLU A 174 -19.37 -5.77 -3.12
N ARG A 175 -19.94 -5.43 -4.27
CA ARG A 175 -21.00 -6.23 -4.91
C ARG A 175 -20.50 -7.61 -5.33
N ALA A 176 -19.33 -7.68 -5.95
CA ALA A 176 -18.78 -8.94 -6.45
C ALA A 176 -18.54 -9.94 -5.30
N LYS A 177 -18.01 -9.47 -4.16
CA LYS A 177 -17.78 -10.28 -2.96
C LYS A 177 -19.04 -10.87 -2.33
N ARG A 178 -20.19 -10.22 -2.48
CA ARG A 178 -21.49 -10.74 -1.96
C ARG A 178 -21.94 -12.00 -2.70
N THR A 179 -21.37 -12.28 -3.87
CA THR A 179 -21.67 -13.49 -4.64
C THR A 179 -21.06 -14.72 -3.95
N ALA A 180 -21.90 -15.70 -3.64
CA ALA A 180 -21.46 -16.96 -3.03
C ALA A 180 -20.43 -17.66 -3.94
N GLY A 181 -19.30 -18.08 -3.35
CA GLY A 181 -18.20 -18.70 -4.11
C GLY A 181 -17.36 -17.73 -4.92
N SER A 182 -17.49 -16.41 -4.72
CA SER A 182 -16.59 -15.43 -5.34
C SER A 182 -15.12 -15.72 -4.98
N PRO A 183 -14.19 -15.56 -5.94
CA PRO A 183 -12.77 -15.71 -5.67
C PRO A 183 -12.27 -14.59 -4.74
N ALA A 184 -11.07 -14.76 -4.20
CA ALA A 184 -10.38 -13.63 -3.59
C ALA A 184 -9.93 -12.67 -4.69
N TYR A 185 -10.34 -11.40 -4.61
CA TYR A 185 -9.97 -10.34 -5.55
C TYR A 185 -8.65 -9.65 -5.19
N TYR A 186 -8.06 -10.01 -4.05
CA TYR A 186 -6.75 -9.54 -3.60
C TYR A 186 -5.91 -10.71 -3.13
N LEU A 187 -4.61 -10.55 -3.27
CA LEU A 187 -3.62 -11.49 -2.77
C LEU A 187 -3.47 -11.34 -1.25
N ALA A 188 -3.56 -12.46 -0.51
CA ALA A 188 -3.54 -12.39 0.97
C ALA A 188 -2.25 -11.78 1.54
N GLN A 189 -1.07 -12.10 0.98
CA GLN A 189 0.23 -11.62 1.48
C GLN A 189 0.73 -10.33 0.80
N ASP A 190 -0.04 -9.78 -0.13
CA ASP A 190 0.40 -8.72 -1.04
C ASP A 190 -0.57 -7.53 -1.07
N SER A 191 -0.10 -6.34 -1.40
CA SER A 191 -0.93 -5.13 -1.46
C SER A 191 -1.84 -5.08 -2.69
N HIS A 192 -1.56 -5.88 -3.72
CA HIS A 192 -2.22 -5.83 -5.03
C HIS A 192 -3.42 -6.78 -5.15
N TRP A 193 -4.19 -6.55 -6.23
CA TRP A 193 -5.27 -7.40 -6.68
C TRP A 193 -4.76 -8.79 -7.10
N SER A 194 -5.61 -9.79 -6.98
CA SER A 194 -5.42 -11.07 -7.66
C SER A 194 -5.70 -10.91 -9.17
N PRO A 195 -5.32 -11.89 -10.01
CA PRO A 195 -5.72 -11.90 -11.42
C PRO A 195 -7.22 -11.72 -11.62
N GLU A 196 -8.05 -12.39 -10.82
CA GLU A 196 -9.51 -12.29 -10.86
C GLU A 196 -9.98 -10.89 -10.44
N GLY A 197 -9.30 -10.26 -9.48
CA GLY A 197 -9.57 -8.88 -9.07
C GLY A 197 -9.26 -7.88 -10.18
N MET A 198 -8.15 -8.07 -10.90
CA MET A 198 -7.79 -7.24 -12.04
C MET A 198 -8.77 -7.43 -13.21
N GLU A 199 -9.15 -8.67 -13.49
CA GLU A 199 -10.14 -8.99 -14.53
C GLU A 199 -11.48 -8.31 -14.24
N LEU A 200 -11.97 -8.38 -12.99
CA LEU A 200 -13.20 -7.71 -12.59
C LEU A 200 -13.16 -6.18 -12.82
N ALA A 201 -12.06 -5.51 -12.48
CA ALA A 201 -11.91 -4.08 -12.72
C ALA A 201 -11.85 -3.74 -14.21
N ALA A 202 -11.12 -4.55 -15.00
CA ALA A 202 -11.01 -4.37 -16.45
C ALA A 202 -12.36 -4.56 -17.15
N GLU A 203 -13.14 -5.57 -16.77
CA GLU A 203 -14.49 -5.81 -17.28
C GLU A 203 -15.44 -4.66 -16.92
N ALA A 204 -15.38 -4.17 -15.68
CA ALA A 204 -16.18 -3.03 -15.25
C ALA A 204 -15.84 -1.76 -16.03
N ALA A 205 -14.56 -1.51 -16.29
CA ALA A 205 -14.10 -0.38 -17.10
C ALA A 205 -14.56 -0.50 -18.56
N ALA A 206 -14.35 -1.66 -19.19
CA ALA A 206 -14.77 -1.90 -20.57
C ALA A 206 -16.30 -1.74 -20.73
N LYS A 207 -17.07 -2.31 -19.82
CA LYS A 207 -18.53 -2.18 -19.79
C LYS A 207 -18.95 -0.71 -19.66
N ARG A 208 -18.36 0.04 -18.73
CA ARG A 208 -18.68 1.46 -18.52
C ARG A 208 -18.37 2.30 -19.75
N LEU A 209 -17.24 2.07 -20.41
CA LEU A 209 -16.86 2.79 -21.63
C LEU A 209 -17.84 2.54 -22.80
N LEU A 210 -18.32 1.30 -22.94
CA LEU A 210 -19.34 0.94 -23.95
C LEU A 210 -20.70 1.57 -23.62
N GLU A 211 -21.15 1.50 -22.37
CA GLU A 211 -22.42 2.10 -21.91
C GLU A 211 -22.45 3.62 -22.13
N LEU A 212 -21.31 4.28 -21.94
CA LEU A 212 -21.16 5.71 -22.18
C LEU A 212 -21.11 6.06 -23.68
N GLY A 213 -20.96 5.07 -24.58
CA GLY A 213 -20.74 5.29 -26.01
C GLY A 213 -19.43 6.03 -26.29
N TRP A 214 -18.42 5.85 -25.43
CA TRP A 214 -17.10 6.48 -25.62
C TRP A 214 -16.22 5.70 -26.58
N VAL A 215 -16.47 4.40 -26.67
CA VAL A 215 -15.79 3.46 -27.55
C VAL A 215 -16.81 2.50 -28.15
N GLU A 216 -16.47 1.94 -29.29
CA GLU A 216 -17.19 0.81 -29.88
C GLU A 216 -16.43 -0.50 -29.61
N LYS A 217 -17.13 -1.62 -29.66
CA LYS A 217 -16.51 -2.93 -29.54
C LYS A 217 -15.62 -3.19 -30.75
N GLY A 218 -14.32 -3.29 -30.52
CA GLY A 218 -13.35 -3.64 -31.56
C GLY A 218 -13.56 -5.06 -32.12
N SER A 219 -13.01 -5.30 -33.32
CA SER A 219 -13.04 -6.61 -33.99
C SER A 219 -11.87 -7.53 -33.61
N THR A 220 -10.82 -6.98 -33.00
CA THR A 220 -9.65 -7.73 -32.56
C THR A 220 -10.03 -8.74 -31.48
N LYS A 221 -9.69 -10.01 -31.72
CA LYS A 221 -9.88 -11.09 -30.74
C LYS A 221 -8.60 -11.24 -29.92
N TYR A 222 -8.77 -11.15 -28.60
CA TYR A 222 -7.70 -11.43 -27.64
C TYR A 222 -7.91 -12.83 -27.04
N GLN A 223 -6.82 -13.48 -26.68
CA GLN A 223 -6.84 -14.74 -25.94
C GLN A 223 -5.93 -14.61 -24.73
N THR A 224 -6.45 -14.95 -23.56
CA THR A 224 -5.68 -15.05 -22.32
C THR A 224 -4.99 -16.42 -22.26
N ARG A 225 -3.75 -16.46 -21.75
CA ARG A 225 -3.02 -17.70 -21.50
C ARG A 225 -2.61 -17.73 -20.03
N PRO A 226 -3.09 -18.72 -19.24
CA PRO A 226 -2.69 -18.83 -17.85
C PRO A 226 -1.19 -19.16 -17.77
N ALA A 227 -0.50 -18.49 -16.86
CA ALA A 227 0.90 -18.75 -16.55
C ALA A 227 1.04 -18.83 -15.02
N PRO A 228 1.33 -20.01 -14.46
CA PRO A 228 1.41 -20.14 -13.01
C PRO A 228 2.61 -19.38 -12.47
N VAL A 229 2.38 -18.57 -11.44
CA VAL A 229 3.41 -17.83 -10.73
C VAL A 229 3.33 -18.19 -9.26
N GLN A 230 4.48 -18.42 -8.63
CA GLN A 230 4.58 -18.63 -7.19
C GLN A 230 5.52 -17.59 -6.59
N ARG A 231 5.03 -16.80 -5.64
CA ARG A 231 5.82 -15.74 -5.00
C ARG A 231 5.36 -15.44 -3.58
N TYR A 232 6.27 -14.90 -2.78
CA TYR A 232 5.92 -14.20 -1.54
C TYR A 232 5.40 -12.80 -1.86
N GLY A 233 4.35 -12.37 -1.17
CA GLY A 233 3.76 -11.05 -1.35
C GLY A 233 4.67 -9.92 -0.87
N ASP A 234 4.48 -8.73 -1.45
CA ASP A 234 5.25 -7.54 -1.10
C ASP A 234 5.09 -7.12 0.37
N VAL A 235 3.87 -7.14 0.93
CA VAL A 235 3.61 -6.77 2.33
C VAL A 235 4.32 -7.72 3.29
N LEU A 236 4.35 -9.02 2.99
CA LEU A 236 5.12 -9.98 3.79
C LEU A 236 6.64 -9.67 3.75
N ARG A 237 7.17 -9.33 2.56
CA ARG A 237 8.58 -8.92 2.41
C ARG A 237 8.90 -7.60 3.10
N MET A 238 7.93 -6.69 3.25
CA MET A 238 8.12 -5.42 3.95
C MET A 238 8.43 -5.60 5.45
N ILE A 239 8.12 -6.76 6.03
CA ILE A 239 8.52 -7.11 7.41
C ILE A 239 10.06 -7.20 7.53
N ARG A 240 10.76 -7.49 6.43
CA ARG A 240 12.23 -7.62 6.34
C ARG A 240 12.83 -8.66 7.29
N ALA A 241 12.07 -9.71 7.58
CA ALA A 241 12.50 -10.83 8.42
C ALA A 241 12.36 -12.15 7.65
N PRO A 242 13.43 -12.70 7.05
CA PRO A 242 13.37 -13.95 6.29
C PRO A 242 12.85 -15.14 7.11
N GLN A 243 13.03 -15.12 8.43
CA GLN A 243 12.49 -16.14 9.32
C GLN A 243 10.97 -16.08 9.42
N VAL A 244 10.37 -14.88 9.33
CA VAL A 244 8.91 -14.70 9.29
C VAL A 244 8.37 -15.14 7.92
N GLU A 245 9.05 -14.78 6.83
CA GLU A 245 8.66 -15.20 5.48
C GLU A 245 8.55 -16.74 5.37
N ARG A 246 9.49 -17.48 5.98
CA ARG A 246 9.50 -18.96 6.01
C ARG A 246 8.35 -19.60 6.79
N LEU A 247 7.60 -18.83 7.58
CA LEU A 247 6.41 -19.34 8.28
C LEU A 247 5.19 -19.43 7.35
N PHE A 248 5.29 -18.87 6.14
CA PHE A 248 4.21 -18.82 5.17
C PHE A 248 4.59 -19.53 3.89
N GLU A 249 3.59 -20.12 3.23
CA GLU A 249 3.78 -20.66 1.89
C GLU A 249 3.68 -19.54 0.85
N PRO A 250 4.50 -19.56 -0.21
CA PRO A 250 4.39 -18.59 -1.29
C PRO A 250 3.06 -18.78 -2.04
N GLN A 251 2.41 -17.67 -2.36
CA GLN A 251 1.11 -17.67 -3.03
C GLN A 251 1.27 -18.09 -4.48
N ARG A 252 0.41 -19.04 -4.89
CA ARG A 252 0.29 -19.48 -6.27
C ARG A 252 -0.89 -18.76 -6.92
N MET A 253 -0.64 -18.18 -8.09
CA MET A 253 -1.62 -17.51 -8.95
C MET A 253 -1.42 -17.93 -10.40
#